data_AF-A0A6L3MJU5-F1
#
_entry.id   AF-A0A6L3MJU5-F1
#
_cell.length_a   1.000
_cell.length_b   1.000
_cell.length_c   1.000
_cell.angle_alpha   90.00
_cell.angle_beta   90.00
_cell.angle_gamma   90.00
#
_symmetry.space_group_name_H-M   'P 1'
#
loop_
_entity.id
_entity.type
_entity.pdbx_description
1 polymer ?
#
loop_
_entity_poly.entity_id
_entity_poly.type
_entity_poly.pdbx_seq_one_letter_code
_entity_poly.pdbx_strand_id
1 'polypeptide(L)'
;MRRPLKRAAPRVAGLAWLASSVCAAAPAAPAPAAGNVSDAQRLLATARMWGVKHRDDLARDAISKGLLIAPDNPALLAEQVRVLLRVGDATGAQAALARLQAR
;
A
#
# COMPACT_ATOMS: atom_id res chain seq x y z
N MET A 1 53.88 -39.82 29.65
CA MET A 1 52.85 -40.05 30.70
C MET A 1 51.48 -40.14 30.06
N ARG A 2 50.74 -41.21 30.35
CA ARG A 2 49.34 -41.43 29.95
C ARG A 2 48.40 -40.62 30.85
N ARG A 3 47.34 -40.03 30.29
CA ARG A 3 45.94 -40.11 30.79
C ARG A 3 44.96 -39.36 29.88
N PRO A 4 43.91 -40.03 29.37
CA PRO A 4 42.78 -39.43 28.67
C PRO A 4 41.58 -39.21 29.63
N LEU A 5 40.84 -38.11 29.47
CA LEU A 5 39.55 -37.87 30.12
C LEU A 5 38.51 -37.67 28.99
N LYS A 6 37.81 -38.73 28.58
CA LYS A 6 36.45 -39.13 28.98
C LYS A 6 35.34 -38.11 28.68
N ARG A 7 34.62 -38.42 27.59
CA ARG A 7 33.16 -38.39 27.32
C ARG A 7 32.29 -37.37 28.08
N ALA A 8 31.50 -36.61 27.32
CA ALA A 8 30.03 -36.73 27.34
C ALA A 8 29.40 -35.91 26.19
N ALA A 9 28.55 -36.56 25.39
CA ALA A 9 27.50 -35.89 24.61
C ALA A 9 26.23 -35.87 25.47
N PRO A 10 25.27 -34.96 25.23
CA PRO A 10 24.14 -35.39 24.42
C PRO A 10 23.58 -34.34 23.45
N ARG A 11 23.17 -34.90 22.31
CA ARG A 11 22.11 -34.54 21.36
C ARG A 11 21.14 -33.42 21.82
N VAL A 12 21.13 -32.33 21.06
CA VAL A 12 20.02 -31.36 21.03
C VAL A 12 18.95 -31.91 20.08
N ALA A 13 17.87 -32.44 20.66
CA ALA A 13 16.61 -32.68 19.97
C ALA A 13 15.71 -31.46 20.18
N GLY A 14 15.23 -30.86 19.09
CA GLY A 14 14.40 -29.67 19.16
C GLY A 14 13.76 -29.32 17.82
N LEU A 15 13.07 -30.27 17.18
CA LEU A 15 12.12 -29.95 16.13
C LEU A 15 10.74 -29.74 16.78
N ALA A 16 10.50 -28.52 17.22
CA ALA A 16 9.15 -28.05 17.51
C ALA A 16 8.85 -26.91 16.53
N TRP A 17 8.28 -27.26 15.38
CA TRP A 17 7.78 -26.28 14.41
C TRP A 17 6.30 -26.54 14.14
N LEU A 18 5.47 -25.80 14.88
CA LEU A 18 4.19 -25.20 14.50
C LEU A 18 3.12 -26.11 13.89
N ALA A 19 2.20 -26.58 14.74
CA ALA A 19 0.85 -26.93 14.33
C ALA A 19 0.10 -25.63 13.97
N SER A 20 0.12 -25.26 12.69
CA SER A 20 -0.70 -24.18 12.15
C SER A 20 -2.18 -24.57 12.22
N SER A 21 -2.91 -23.97 13.16
CA SER A 21 -4.38 -23.97 13.11
C SER A 21 -4.82 -23.06 11.97
N VAL A 22 -5.32 -23.65 10.88
CA VAL A 22 -6.06 -22.91 9.86
C VAL A 22 -7.44 -22.60 10.44
N CYS A 23 -7.69 -21.34 10.74
CA CYS A 23 -9.04 -20.86 11.03
C CYS A 23 -9.74 -20.68 9.68
N ALA A 24 -10.69 -21.53 9.35
CA ALA A 24 -11.52 -21.38 8.16
C ALA A 24 -12.44 -20.17 8.35
N ALA A 25 -12.02 -19.02 7.81
CA ALA A 25 -12.84 -17.81 7.78
C ALA A 25 -13.96 -17.97 6.74
N ALA A 26 -15.20 -17.95 7.20
CA ALA A 26 -16.38 -17.89 6.34
C ALA A 26 -16.39 -16.60 5.50
N PRO A 27 -16.91 -16.63 4.26
CA PRO A 27 -16.96 -15.43 3.43
C PRO A 27 -18.00 -14.45 4.00
N ALA A 28 -17.52 -13.39 4.64
CA ALA A 28 -18.35 -12.23 4.96
C ALA A 28 -18.68 -11.47 3.67
N ALA A 29 -19.97 -11.29 3.39
CA ALA A 29 -20.43 -10.44 2.30
C ALA A 29 -19.90 -8.99 2.48
N PRO A 30 -19.47 -8.30 1.41
CA PRO A 30 -18.88 -6.98 1.54
C PRO A 30 -19.93 -5.96 2.00
N ALA A 31 -19.74 -5.40 3.20
CA ALA A 31 -20.48 -4.23 3.65
C ALA A 31 -20.08 -2.99 2.82
N PRO A 32 -21.00 -2.05 2.53
CA PRO A 32 -20.74 -0.98 1.58
C PRO A 32 -19.79 0.10 2.12
N ALA A 33 -18.75 0.37 1.33
CA ALA A 33 -18.18 1.65 0.89
C ALA A 33 -17.72 2.74 1.88
N ALA A 34 -18.12 2.78 3.16
CA ALA A 34 -17.74 3.89 4.05
C ALA A 34 -16.25 3.86 4.45
N GLY A 35 -15.69 2.66 4.71
CA GLY A 35 -14.26 2.49 4.97
C GLY A 35 -13.40 2.93 3.77
N ASN A 36 -13.86 2.62 2.56
CA ASN A 36 -13.19 2.91 1.30
C ASN A 36 -12.99 4.43 1.08
N VAL A 37 -13.97 5.26 1.44
CA VAL A 37 -13.82 6.73 1.30
C VAL A 37 -12.73 7.26 2.25
N SER A 38 -12.63 6.73 3.48
CA SER A 38 -11.58 7.12 4.42
C SER A 38 -10.18 6.69 3.96
N ASP A 39 -10.08 5.54 3.30
CA ASP A 39 -8.81 5.06 2.74
C ASP A 39 -8.36 5.90 1.54
N ALA A 40 -9.29 6.31 0.66
CA ALA A 40 -8.99 7.23 -0.44
C ALA A 40 -8.48 8.59 0.08
N GLN A 41 -9.03 9.10 1.18
CA GLN A 41 -8.54 10.33 1.83
C GLN A 41 -7.13 10.17 2.41
N ARG A 42 -6.83 9.01 3.03
CA ARG A 42 -5.49 8.71 3.54
C ARG A 42 -4.46 8.63 2.42
N LEU A 43 -4.82 8.06 1.28
CA LEU A 43 -3.98 8.00 0.09
C LEU A 43 -3.76 9.38 -0.52
N LEU A 44 -4.77 10.24 -0.55
CA LEU A 44 -4.61 11.65 -0.94
C LEU A 44 -3.63 12.39 -0.02
N ALA A 45 -3.75 12.23 1.30
CA ALA A 45 -2.82 12.84 2.25
C ALA A 45 -1.37 12.32 2.03
N THR A 46 -1.22 11.02 1.79
CA THR A 46 0.06 10.39 1.47
C THR A 46 0.66 10.96 0.18
N ALA A 47 -0.15 11.14 -0.86
CA ALA A 47 0.29 11.74 -2.12
C ALA A 47 0.79 13.17 -1.94
N ARG A 48 0.07 14.00 -1.17
CA ARG A 48 0.49 15.37 -0.85
C ARG A 48 1.80 15.41 -0.07
N MET A 49 1.97 14.53 0.92
CA MET A 49 3.22 14.38 1.66
C MET A 49 4.40 14.06 0.72
N TRP A 50 4.22 13.14 -0.23
CA TRP A 50 5.26 12.84 -1.22
C TRP A 50 5.51 13.99 -2.20
N GLY A 51 4.46 14.71 -2.59
CA GLY A 51 4.57 15.93 -3.41
C GLY A 51 5.42 17.01 -2.75
N VAL A 52 5.25 17.25 -1.44
CA VAL A 52 6.13 18.16 -0.66
C VAL A 52 7.59 17.71 -0.68
N LYS A 53 7.83 16.39 -0.76
CA LYS A 53 9.17 15.80 -0.84
C LYS A 53 9.70 15.68 -2.28
N HIS A 54 8.99 16.21 -3.27
CA HIS A 54 9.31 16.08 -4.70
C HIS A 54 9.50 14.62 -5.16
N ARG A 55 8.83 13.66 -4.49
CA ARG A 55 8.78 12.26 -4.91
C ARG A 55 7.49 12.01 -5.68
N ASP A 56 7.47 12.53 -6.90
CA ASP A 56 6.26 12.53 -7.74
C ASP A 56 5.86 11.12 -8.23
N ASP A 57 6.80 10.18 -8.27
CA ASP A 57 6.57 8.75 -8.49
C ASP A 57 5.70 8.14 -7.37
N LEU A 58 6.05 8.38 -6.11
CA LEU A 58 5.29 7.90 -4.96
C LEU A 58 3.97 8.65 -4.80
N ALA A 59 3.94 9.94 -5.15
CA ALA A 59 2.69 10.70 -5.21
C ALA A 59 1.73 10.10 -6.26
N ARG A 60 2.22 9.76 -7.45
CA ARG A 60 1.42 9.09 -8.51
C ARG A 60 0.92 7.72 -8.07
N ASP A 61 1.75 6.90 -7.43
CA ASP A 61 1.34 5.58 -6.95
C ASP A 61 0.21 5.68 -5.90
N ALA A 62 0.36 6.57 -4.92
CA ALA A 62 -0.68 6.82 -3.93
C ALA A 62 -2.00 7.33 -4.56
N ILE A 63 -1.92 8.24 -5.53
CA ILE A 63 -3.10 8.73 -6.28
C ILE A 63 -3.76 7.61 -7.07
N SER A 64 -2.96 6.79 -7.77
CA SER A 64 -3.47 5.67 -8.57
C SER A 64 -4.24 4.68 -7.70
N LYS A 65 -3.68 4.34 -6.54
CA LYS A 65 -4.38 3.53 -5.52
C LYS A 65 -5.65 4.20 -5.02
N GLY A 66 -5.60 5.50 -4.74
CA GLY A 66 -6.77 6.26 -4.29
C GLY A 66 -7.91 6.24 -5.31
N LEU A 67 -7.57 6.37 -6.60
CA LEU A 67 -8.53 6.35 -7.70
C LEU A 67 -9.08 4.95 -8.00
N LEU A 68 -8.38 3.87 -7.63
CA LEU A 68 -8.97 2.52 -7.64
C LEU A 68 -10.09 2.38 -6.60
N ILE A 69 -9.99 3.11 -5.49
CA ILE A 69 -11.00 3.09 -4.41
C ILE A 69 -12.14 4.08 -4.70
N ALA A 70 -11.80 5.28 -5.17
CA ALA A 70 -12.75 6.35 -5.45
C ALA A 70 -12.43 7.00 -6.81
N PRO A 71 -12.86 6.40 -7.94
CA PRO A 71 -12.43 6.77 -9.30
C PRO A 71 -12.85 8.18 -9.74
N ASP A 72 -13.86 8.72 -9.07
CA ASP A 72 -14.51 9.99 -9.40
C ASP A 72 -14.31 11.05 -8.31
N ASN A 73 -13.40 10.79 -7.36
CA ASN A 73 -13.12 11.73 -6.29
C ASN A 73 -12.44 13.00 -6.85
N PRO A 74 -13.06 14.18 -6.72
CA PRO A 74 -12.53 15.39 -7.33
C PRO A 74 -11.20 15.84 -6.73
N ALA A 75 -10.95 15.56 -5.45
CA ALA A 75 -9.71 15.94 -4.79
C ALA A 75 -8.51 15.09 -5.26
N LEU A 76 -8.72 13.79 -5.53
CA LEU A 76 -7.70 12.92 -6.11
C LEU A 76 -7.40 13.30 -7.57
N LEU A 77 -8.42 13.58 -8.38
CA LEU A 77 -8.23 14.04 -9.76
C LEU A 77 -7.49 15.40 -9.82
N ALA A 78 -7.87 16.35 -8.96
CA ALA A 78 -7.18 17.64 -8.88
C ALA A 78 -5.70 17.47 -8.47
N GLU A 79 -5.41 16.57 -7.53
CA GLU A 79 -4.02 16.29 -7.15
C GLU A 79 -3.25 15.58 -8.26
N GLN A 80 -3.90 14.68 -9.01
CA GLN A 80 -3.32 14.06 -10.19
C GLN A 80 -2.88 15.11 -11.23
N VAL A 81 -3.74 16.09 -11.53
CA VAL A 81 -3.40 17.20 -12.43
C VAL A 81 -2.15 17.93 -11.94
N ARG A 82 -2.06 18.28 -10.66
CA ARG A 82 -0.89 18.98 -10.11
C ARG A 82 0.40 18.17 -10.25
N VAL A 83 0.35 16.89 -9.91
CA VAL A 83 1.52 16.00 -10.01
C VAL A 83 1.96 15.84 -11.47
N LEU A 84 1.02 15.64 -12.39
CA LEU A 84 1.31 15.49 -13.82
C LEU A 84 1.89 16.76 -14.43
N LEU A 85 1.47 17.94 -13.97
CA LEU A 85 2.10 19.20 -14.39
C LEU A 85 3.54 19.35 -13.87
N ARG A 86 3.84 18.97 -12.62
CA ARG A 86 5.21 19.08 -12.06
C ARG A 86 6.26 18.26 -12.82
N VAL A 87 5.84 17.10 -13.29
CA VAL A 87 6.68 16.13 -14.03
C VAL A 87 6.62 16.33 -15.55
N GLY A 88 5.91 17.35 -16.04
CA GLY A 88 5.84 17.71 -17.46
C GLY A 88 4.91 16.85 -18.32
N ASP A 89 4.03 16.04 -17.73
CA ASP A 89 3.06 15.23 -18.46
C ASP A 89 1.77 16.02 -18.74
N ALA A 90 1.84 16.89 -19.74
CA ALA A 90 0.73 17.77 -20.12
C ALA A 90 -0.48 16.99 -20.65
N THR A 91 -0.25 15.93 -21.45
CA THR A 91 -1.32 15.09 -22.01
C THR A 91 -2.10 14.38 -20.90
N GLY A 92 -1.39 13.77 -19.96
CA GLY A 92 -2.01 13.14 -18.80
C GLY A 92 -2.76 14.16 -17.93
N ALA A 93 -2.16 15.33 -17.69
CA ALA A 93 -2.79 16.40 -16.92
C ALA A 93 -4.11 16.86 -17.56
N GLN A 94 -4.14 17.02 -18.87
CA GLN A 94 -5.34 17.41 -19.61
C GLN A 94 -6.43 16.34 -19.53
N ALA A 95 -6.08 15.05 -19.63
CA ALA A 95 -7.04 13.96 -19.48
C ALA A 95 -7.64 13.91 -18.06
N ALA A 96 -6.81 14.08 -17.03
CA ALA A 96 -7.26 14.13 -15.64
C ALA A 96 -8.16 15.36 -15.38
N LEU A 97 -7.83 16.51 -15.97
CA LEU A 97 -8.63 17.72 -15.88
C LEU A 97 -10.00 17.57 -16.56
N ALA A 98 -10.04 16.97 -17.75
CA ALA A 98 -11.30 16.69 -18.45
C ALA A 98 -12.22 15.78 -17.61
N ARG A 99 -11.64 14.75 -16.96
CA ARG A 99 -12.40 13.89 -16.03
C ARG A 99 -12.92 14.67 -14.82
N LEU A 100 -12.15 15.61 -14.28
CA LEU A 100 -12.57 16.45 -13.17
C LEU A 100 -13.72 17.39 -13.55
N GLN A 101 -13.70 17.93 -14.78
CA GLN A 101 -14.75 18.82 -15.30
C GLN A 101 -16.05 18.09 -15.65
N ALA A 102 -15.99 16.79 -15.89
CA ALA A 102 -17.16 15.96 -16.19
C ALA A 102 -17.95 15.52 -14.93
N ARG A 103 -17.60 16.05 -13.75
CA ARG A 103 -18.22 15.75 -12.45
C ARG A 103 -18.98 16.96 -11.94
#